data_AF-A0A7V3SKN5-F1
#
_entry.id   AF-A0A7V3SKN5-F1
#
_cell.length_a   1.000
_cell.length_b   1.000
_cell.length_c   1.000
_cell.angle_alpha   90.00
_cell.angle_beta   90.00
_cell.angle_gamma   90.00
#
_symmetry.space_group_name_H-M   'P 1'
#
loop_
_entity.id
_entity.type
_entity.pdbx_description
1 polymer ?
#
loop_
_entity_poly.entity_id
_entity_poly.type
_entity_poly.pdbx_seq_one_letter_code
_entity_poly.pdbx_strand_id
1 'polypeptide(L)'
;MNRARALWVGIDLAWGTRNPSGLAMLEWREDRLCEVAPTQLGYSDEEICLSIAERDVCDTLIIAIDAPLVVPNLTGERPVEGEMRRRFARYHAACHPANRRLLGEPPRGERLCAMLAERLNVQVAPAPPVRQACRVAFEVYPHAAMVRLFRLPRILEYKARSGR
;
A
#
# COMPACT_ATOMS: atom_id res chain seq x y z
N MET A 1 -23.93 -20.47 -0.31
CA MET A 1 -22.50 -20.35 -0.68
C MET A 1 -21.78 -19.64 0.44
N ASN A 2 -20.92 -20.32 1.17
CA ASN A 2 -20.05 -19.67 2.16
C ASN A 2 -19.08 -18.76 1.39
N ARG A 3 -19.18 -17.44 1.52
CA ARG A 3 -18.24 -16.54 0.86
C ARG A 3 -16.87 -16.77 1.49
N ALA A 4 -15.84 -16.94 0.65
CA ALA A 4 -14.46 -17.08 1.13
C ALA A 4 -14.10 -15.86 2.00
N ARG A 5 -13.50 -16.11 3.17
CA ARG A 5 -13.00 -15.04 4.05
C ARG A 5 -11.83 -14.35 3.36
N ALA A 6 -11.80 -13.03 3.46
CA ALA A 6 -10.77 -12.21 2.82
C ALA A 6 -10.24 -11.17 3.81
N LEU A 7 -8.92 -11.11 3.95
CA LEU A 7 -8.21 -10.07 4.68
C LEU A 7 -7.71 -9.01 3.71
N TRP A 8 -8.08 -7.76 3.96
CA TRP A 8 -7.65 -6.58 3.24
C TRP A 8 -6.73 -5.77 4.14
N VAL A 9 -5.52 -5.49 3.65
CA VAL A 9 -4.49 -4.77 4.39
C VAL A 9 -4.13 -3.51 3.63
N GLY A 10 -4.18 -2.36 4.29
CA GLY A 10 -3.62 -1.09 3.80
C GLY A 10 -2.35 -0.76 4.56
N ILE A 11 -1.27 -0.42 3.86
CA ILE A 11 0.02 -0.08 4.44
C ILE A 11 0.47 1.30 3.93
N ASP A 12 0.63 2.27 4.83
CA ASP A 12 1.40 3.49 4.57
C ASP A 12 2.85 3.21 4.94
N LEU A 13 3.66 2.84 3.93
CA LEU A 13 5.01 2.32 4.15
C LEU A 13 6.02 3.47 4.17
N ALA A 14 6.59 3.75 5.34
CA ALA A 14 7.66 4.73 5.44
C ALA A 14 8.87 4.28 4.60
N TRP A 15 9.41 5.14 3.73
CA TRP A 15 10.49 4.75 2.80
C TRP A 15 11.77 4.26 3.49
N GLY A 16 12.08 4.80 4.68
CA GLY A 16 13.22 4.38 5.51
C GLY A 16 12.78 3.75 6.82
N THR A 17 13.75 3.37 7.66
CA THR A 17 13.52 2.67 8.94
C THR A 17 13.35 3.60 10.15
N ARG A 18 13.54 4.92 9.98
CA ARG A 18 13.48 5.87 11.08
C ARG A 18 12.05 6.07 11.62
N ASN A 19 11.07 6.05 10.73
CA ASN A 19 9.68 6.29 11.05
C ASN A 19 8.89 4.98 10.93
N PRO A 20 7.88 4.75 11.79
CA PRO A 20 7.01 3.60 11.63
C PRO A 20 6.14 3.72 10.38
N SER A 21 5.67 2.57 9.91
CA SER A 21 4.65 2.44 8.88
C SER A 21 3.27 2.31 9.53
N GLY A 22 2.23 2.82 8.88
CA GLY A 22 0.84 2.65 9.34
C GLY A 22 0.22 1.40 8.71
N LEU A 23 -0.50 0.61 9.50
CA LEU A 23 -1.21 -0.58 9.03
C LEU A 23 -2.69 -0.51 9.42
N ALA A 24 -3.56 -0.69 8.43
CA ALA A 24 -4.99 -0.88 8.63
C ALA A 24 -5.39 -2.25 8.07
N MET A 25 -6.22 -2.99 8.79
CA MET A 25 -6.62 -4.34 8.39
C MET A 25 -8.12 -4.50 8.55
N LEU A 26 -8.75 -5.00 7.49
CA LEU A 26 -10.19 -5.17 7.41
C LEU A 26 -10.50 -6.58 6.92
N GLU A 27 -11.54 -7.19 7.48
CA GLU A 27 -12.01 -8.49 7.04
C GLU A 27 -13.44 -8.43 6.55
N TRP A 28 -13.72 -9.13 5.45
CA TRP A 28 -15.08 -9.32 4.98
C TRP A 28 -15.78 -10.44 5.78
N ARG A 29 -16.72 -10.08 6.64
CA ARG A 29 -17.53 -11.01 7.44
C ARG A 29 -19.00 -10.62 7.35
N GLU A 30 -19.91 -11.60 7.21
CA GLU A 30 -21.37 -11.38 7.27
C GLU A 30 -21.88 -10.25 6.35
N ASP A 31 -21.38 -10.18 5.11
CA ASP A 31 -21.74 -9.14 4.12
C ASP A 31 -21.35 -7.70 4.48
N ARG A 32 -20.39 -7.54 5.40
CA ARG A 32 -19.83 -6.26 5.81
C ARG A 32 -18.32 -6.32 5.93
N LEU A 33 -17.70 -5.16 5.80
CA LEU A 33 -16.26 -4.97 6.00
C LEU A 33 -16.05 -4.52 7.44
N CYS A 34 -15.33 -5.32 8.22
CA CYS A 34 -15.09 -5.08 9.64
C CYS A 34 -13.61 -4.83 9.89
N GLU A 35 -13.29 -3.82 10.67
CA GLU A 35 -11.92 -3.66 11.17
C GLU A 35 -11.57 -4.84 12.10
N VAL A 36 -10.44 -5.49 11.85
CA VAL A 36 -10.01 -6.63 12.68
C VAL A 36 -9.32 -6.19 13.97
N ALA A 37 -8.72 -5.01 13.98
CA ALA A 37 -8.24 -4.32 15.17
C ALA A 37 -7.90 -2.85 14.84
N PRO A 38 -7.75 -1.98 15.86
CA PRO A 38 -7.30 -0.61 15.65
C PRO A 38 -6.04 -0.53 14.79
N THR A 39 -5.91 0.58 14.05
CA THR A 39 -4.72 0.90 13.23
C THR A 39 -3.44 0.73 14.04
N GLN A 40 -2.46 0.06 13.44
CA GLN A 40 -1.20 -0.28 14.09
C GLN A 40 -0.03 0.47 13.47
N LEU A 41 1.05 0.59 14.25
CA LEU A 41 2.34 1.05 13.79
C LEU A 41 3.29 -0.15 13.67
N GLY A 42 3.95 -0.29 12.53
CA GLY A 42 5.01 -1.28 12.30
C GLY A 42 6.35 -0.59 12.14
N TYR A 43 7.31 -0.93 12.99
CA TYR A 43 8.65 -0.32 13.02
C TYR A 43 9.65 -1.08 12.16
N SER A 44 9.41 -2.37 11.89
CA SER A 44 10.21 -3.21 11.00
C SER A 44 9.36 -3.94 9.96
N ASP A 45 9.99 -4.47 8.92
CA ASP A 45 9.29 -5.24 7.88
C ASP A 45 8.86 -6.60 8.44
N GLU A 46 9.62 -7.14 9.39
CA GLU A 46 9.31 -8.35 10.14
C GLU A 46 8.05 -8.17 11.00
N GLU A 47 7.93 -7.05 11.73
CA GLU A 47 6.74 -6.72 12.51
C GLU A 47 5.50 -6.57 11.63
N ILE A 48 5.66 -5.91 10.47
CA ILE A 48 4.57 -5.79 9.49
C ILE A 48 4.10 -7.18 9.05
N CYS A 49 5.03 -8.05 8.64
CA CYS A 49 4.69 -9.40 8.19
C CYS A 49 4.07 -10.24 9.30
N LEU A 50 4.59 -10.14 10.54
CA LEU A 50 4.05 -10.86 11.70
C LEU A 50 2.62 -10.42 12.02
N SER A 51 2.37 -9.11 12.08
CA SER A 51 1.03 -8.57 12.34
C SER A 51 0.00 -9.05 11.31
N ILE A 52 0.38 -9.14 10.03
CA ILE A 52 -0.47 -9.68 8.98
C ILE A 52 -0.68 -11.18 9.18
N ALA A 53 0.40 -11.94 9.42
CA ALA A 53 0.35 -13.39 9.60
C ALA A 53 -0.57 -13.82 10.76
N GLU A 54 -0.52 -13.11 11.89
CA GLU A 54 -1.35 -13.38 13.08
C GLU A 54 -2.86 -13.26 12.80
N ARG A 55 -3.25 -12.55 11.76
CA ARG A 55 -4.65 -12.27 11.39
C ARG A 55 -5.08 -12.96 10.11
N ASP A 56 -4.13 -13.52 9.37
CA ASP A 56 -4.39 -14.20 8.13
C ASP A 56 -4.96 -15.60 8.37
N VAL A 57 -6.29 -15.65 8.43
CA VAL A 57 -7.07 -16.89 8.52
C VAL A 57 -7.91 -17.11 7.26
N CYS A 58 -7.46 -16.54 6.13
CA CYS A 58 -8.26 -16.33 4.93
C CYS A 58 -7.63 -16.96 3.69
N ASP A 59 -8.47 -17.47 2.78
CA ASP A 59 -8.01 -17.93 1.45
C ASP A 59 -7.58 -16.76 0.56
N THR A 60 -8.05 -15.55 0.89
CA THR A 60 -7.77 -14.31 0.16
C THR A 60 -7.04 -13.30 1.04
N LEU A 61 -5.91 -12.80 0.56
CA LEU A 61 -5.09 -11.78 1.20
C LEU A 61 -4.74 -10.70 0.18
N ILE A 62 -5.25 -9.48 0.39
CA ILE A 62 -5.04 -8.36 -0.54
C ILE A 62 -4.36 -7.23 0.22
N ILE A 63 -3.17 -6.83 -0.23
CA ILE A 63 -2.32 -5.85 0.44
C ILE A 63 -2.11 -4.64 -0.47
N ALA A 64 -2.71 -3.51 -0.13
CA ALA A 64 -2.49 -2.22 -0.77
C ALA A 64 -1.35 -1.48 -0.07
N ILE A 65 -0.28 -1.11 -0.79
CA ILE A 65 0.92 -0.49 -0.21
C ILE A 65 1.14 0.90 -0.83
N ASP A 66 1.12 1.95 -0.01
CA ASP A 66 1.52 3.30 -0.40
C ASP A 66 3.05 3.43 -0.34
N ALA A 67 3.72 2.78 -1.29
CA ALA A 67 5.14 2.94 -1.57
C ALA A 67 5.51 2.34 -2.93
N PRO A 68 6.63 2.80 -3.54
CA PRO A 68 7.18 2.19 -4.74
C PRO A 68 7.52 0.70 -4.55
N LEU A 69 6.89 -0.19 -5.32
CA LEU A 69 7.10 -1.65 -5.22
C LEU A 69 8.02 -2.22 -6.31
N VAL A 70 8.15 -1.53 -7.43
CA VAL A 70 9.05 -1.89 -8.54
C VAL A 70 9.80 -0.64 -8.98
N VAL A 71 11.11 -0.60 -8.72
CA VAL A 71 11.97 0.57 -8.95
C VAL A 71 13.19 0.17 -9.78
N PRO A 72 13.05 0.05 -11.10
CA PRO A 72 14.13 -0.40 -11.97
C PRO A 72 15.17 0.71 -12.25
N ASN A 73 14.81 1.97 -12.04
CA ASN A 73 15.61 3.13 -12.42
C ASN A 73 16.55 3.58 -11.27
N LEU A 74 17.79 3.90 -11.63
CA LEU A 74 18.78 4.45 -10.70
C LEU A 74 18.49 5.90 -10.30
N THR A 75 18.04 6.72 -11.27
CA THR A 75 17.71 8.14 -11.11
C THR A 75 16.42 8.50 -11.85
N GLY A 76 15.94 9.73 -11.70
CA GLY A 76 14.75 10.24 -12.39
C GLY A 76 13.44 9.73 -11.80
N GLU A 77 12.38 9.76 -12.61
CA GLU A 77 11.04 9.27 -12.27
C GLU A 77 10.71 8.01 -13.09
N ARG A 78 9.89 7.11 -12.52
CA ARG A 78 9.33 5.96 -13.24
C ARG A 78 8.20 6.45 -14.16
N PRO A 79 7.83 5.67 -15.20
CA PRO A 79 6.71 6.02 -16.07
C PRO A 79 5.41 6.32 -15.31
N VAL A 80 5.15 5.60 -14.21
CA VAL A 80 3.95 5.80 -13.40
C VAL A 80 3.90 7.18 -12.74
N GLU A 81 5.04 7.74 -12.28
CA GLU A 81 5.06 9.10 -11.74
C GLU A 81 4.72 10.16 -12.80
N GLY A 82 5.21 9.98 -14.03
CA GLY A 82 4.88 10.86 -15.16
C GLY A 82 3.38 10.82 -15.50
N GLU A 83 2.79 9.62 -15.51
CA GLU A 83 1.34 9.41 -15.66
C GLU A 83 0.54 10.08 -14.53
N MET A 84 0.98 9.91 -13.28
CA MET A 84 0.36 10.51 -12.11
C MET A 84 0.42 12.04 -12.17
N ARG A 85 1.56 12.61 -12.55
CA ARG A 85 1.70 14.06 -12.77
C ARG A 85 0.73 14.54 -13.84
N ARG A 86 0.68 13.89 -15.01
CA ARG A 86 -0.20 14.29 -16.11
C ARG A 86 -1.68 14.25 -15.71
N ARG A 87 -2.12 13.23 -14.98
CA ARG A 87 -3.54 13.01 -14.66
C ARG A 87 -3.99 13.72 -13.39
N PHE A 88 -3.09 13.89 -12.42
CA PHE A 88 -3.45 14.25 -11.05
C PHE A 88 -2.77 15.52 -10.50
N ALA A 89 -1.81 16.14 -11.21
CA ALA A 89 -1.17 17.37 -10.73
C ALA A 89 -2.16 18.51 -10.47
N ARG A 90 -3.21 18.65 -11.30
CA ARG A 90 -4.26 19.66 -11.11
C ARG A 90 -5.06 19.52 -9.80
N TYR A 91 -5.02 18.34 -9.19
CA TYR A 91 -5.66 18.06 -7.89
C TYR A 91 -4.67 18.08 -6.73
N HIS A 92 -3.41 18.46 -6.98
CA HIS A 92 -2.29 18.37 -6.04
C HIS A 92 -1.97 16.92 -5.61
N ALA A 93 -2.31 15.94 -6.46
CA ALA A 93 -2.13 14.50 -6.21
C ALA A 93 -1.02 13.89 -7.09
N ALA A 94 -0.04 14.68 -7.52
CA ALA A 94 1.14 14.17 -8.20
C ALA A 94 2.08 13.45 -7.21
N CYS A 95 2.75 12.40 -7.67
CA CYS A 95 3.68 11.62 -6.87
C CYS A 95 5.10 12.21 -6.89
N HIS A 96 5.85 11.97 -5.82
CA HIS A 96 7.28 12.24 -5.81
C HIS A 96 8.01 11.20 -6.68
N PRO A 97 9.09 11.59 -7.40
CA PRO A 97 9.92 10.65 -8.12
C PRO A 97 10.45 9.54 -7.22
N ALA A 98 10.37 8.30 -7.70
CA ALA A 98 10.95 7.14 -7.06
C ALA A 98 12.13 6.61 -7.88
N ASN A 99 13.27 6.38 -7.24
CA ASN A 99 14.46 5.80 -7.85
C ASN A 99 15.39 5.22 -6.77
N ARG A 100 16.31 4.34 -7.16
CA ARG A 100 17.23 3.66 -6.23
C ARG A 100 18.13 4.62 -5.46
N ARG A 101 18.53 5.75 -6.06
CA ARG A 101 19.33 6.76 -5.35
C ARG A 101 18.57 7.42 -4.19
N LEU A 102 17.25 7.58 -4.30
CA LEU A 102 16.41 8.15 -3.24
C LEU A 102 15.96 7.10 -2.22
N LEU A 103 15.73 5.86 -2.65
CA LEU A 103 15.07 4.83 -1.84
C LEU A 103 16.04 3.79 -1.25
N GLY A 104 17.30 3.80 -1.68
CA GLY A 104 18.29 2.78 -1.33
C GLY A 104 18.17 1.54 -2.21
N GLU A 105 19.03 0.55 -1.92
CA GLU A 105 19.12 -0.69 -2.67
C GLU A 105 19.24 -1.89 -1.70
N PRO A 106 18.23 -2.80 -1.65
CA PRO A 106 16.92 -2.67 -2.32
C PRO A 106 16.04 -1.59 -1.65
N PRO A 107 15.15 -0.92 -2.41
CA PRO A 107 14.07 -0.10 -1.86
C PRO A 107 13.23 -0.88 -0.85
N ARG A 108 12.75 -0.22 0.20
CA ARG A 108 11.96 -0.88 1.26
C ARG A 108 10.70 -1.60 0.73
N GLY A 109 10.01 -1.03 -0.25
CA GLY A 109 8.85 -1.68 -0.88
C GLY A 109 9.19 -3.02 -1.53
N GLU A 110 10.29 -3.08 -2.29
CA GLU A 110 10.81 -4.33 -2.88
C GLU A 110 11.16 -5.35 -1.79
N ARG A 111 11.86 -4.91 -0.73
CA ARG A 111 12.23 -5.77 0.40
C ARG A 111 11.03 -6.34 1.15
N LEU A 112 10.04 -5.51 1.47
CA LEU A 112 8.81 -5.95 2.13
C LEU A 112 8.05 -6.95 1.25
N CYS A 113 7.92 -6.68 -0.04
CA CYS A 113 7.26 -7.60 -0.97
C CYS A 113 7.96 -8.96 -1.06
N ALA A 114 9.30 -8.99 -1.06
CA ALA A 114 10.04 -10.25 -1.02
C ALA A 114 9.73 -11.05 0.26
N MET A 115 9.67 -10.38 1.41
CA MET A 115 9.34 -11.02 2.68
C MET A 115 7.89 -11.53 2.73
N LEU A 116 6.94 -10.75 2.20
CA LEU A 116 5.53 -11.17 2.07
C LEU A 116 5.38 -12.37 1.13
N ALA A 117 6.16 -12.42 0.05
CA ALA A 117 6.18 -13.56 -0.86
C ALA A 117 6.68 -14.83 -0.16
N GLU A 118 7.80 -14.73 0.55
CA GLU A 118 8.40 -15.85 1.28
C GLU A 118 7.50 -16.36 2.41
N ARG A 119 6.95 -15.46 3.24
CA ARG A 119 6.24 -15.83 4.47
C ARG A 119 4.76 -16.10 4.28
N LEU A 120 4.13 -15.41 3.33
CA LEU A 120 2.67 -15.39 3.18
C LEU A 120 2.22 -15.76 1.77
N ASN A 121 3.11 -16.21 0.88
CA ASN A 121 2.78 -16.56 -0.51
C ASN A 121 2.04 -15.41 -1.23
N VAL A 122 2.50 -14.17 -1.02
CA VAL A 122 1.92 -12.97 -1.64
C VAL A 122 2.71 -12.59 -2.88
N GLN A 123 2.03 -12.38 -4.00
CA GLN A 123 2.65 -11.94 -5.25
C GLN A 123 2.42 -10.45 -5.52
N VAL A 124 3.43 -9.75 -6.03
CA VAL A 124 3.22 -8.38 -6.51
C VAL A 124 2.42 -8.42 -7.81
N ALA A 125 1.31 -7.69 -7.85
CA ALA A 125 0.44 -7.58 -9.02
C ALA A 125 0.08 -6.11 -9.30
N PRO A 126 -0.27 -5.74 -10.54
CA PRO A 126 -0.74 -4.37 -10.84
C PRO A 126 -2.06 -4.01 -10.15
N ALA A 127 -2.92 -5.01 -9.92
CA ALA A 127 -4.19 -4.90 -9.22
C ALA A 127 -4.67 -6.29 -8.80
N PRO A 128 -5.53 -6.42 -7.77
CA PRO A 128 -6.15 -7.68 -7.42
C PRO A 128 -7.15 -8.15 -8.48
N PRO A 129 -7.24 -9.46 -8.77
CA PRO A 129 -8.28 -10.01 -9.63
C PRO A 129 -9.68 -9.83 -9.01
N VAL A 130 -10.69 -9.67 -9.86
CA VAL A 130 -12.06 -9.43 -9.43
C VAL A 130 -12.75 -10.76 -9.10
N ARG A 131 -13.29 -10.88 -7.87
CA ARG A 131 -14.10 -12.01 -7.40
C ARG A 131 -13.40 -13.38 -7.50
N GLN A 132 -12.07 -13.40 -7.36
CA GLN A 132 -11.28 -14.62 -7.32
C GLN A 132 -10.43 -14.63 -6.05
N ALA A 133 -10.22 -15.81 -5.48
CA ALA A 133 -9.29 -15.96 -4.37
C ALA A 133 -7.88 -15.65 -4.85
N CYS A 134 -7.16 -14.81 -4.11
CA CYS A 134 -5.84 -14.36 -4.48
C CYS A 134 -5.02 -13.93 -3.25
N ARG A 135 -3.71 -13.93 -3.41
CA ARG A 135 -2.77 -13.46 -2.39
C ARG A 135 -1.81 -12.48 -3.05
N VAL A 136 -2.13 -11.20 -3.00
CA VAL A 136 -1.44 -10.18 -3.81
C VAL A 136 -1.12 -8.90 -3.03
N ALA A 137 0.01 -8.30 -3.37
CA ALA A 137 0.38 -6.95 -2.98
C ALA A 137 0.39 -6.04 -4.21
N PHE A 138 -0.05 -4.79 -4.08
CA PHE A 138 -0.05 -3.83 -5.18
C PHE A 138 0.20 -2.41 -4.69
N GLU A 139 0.85 -1.62 -5.55
CA GLU A 139 1.17 -0.21 -5.29
C GLU A 139 -0.10 0.64 -5.40
N VAL A 140 -0.33 1.51 -4.41
CA VAL A 140 -1.48 2.43 -4.40
C VAL A 140 -1.06 3.89 -4.30
N TYR A 141 -1.97 4.78 -4.70
CA TYR A 141 -1.79 6.24 -4.66
C TYR A 141 -2.96 6.89 -3.92
N PRO A 142 -2.96 6.91 -2.57
CA PRO A 142 -4.13 7.28 -1.77
C PRO A 142 -4.71 8.65 -2.11
N HIS A 143 -3.86 9.67 -2.33
CA HIS A 143 -4.32 11.00 -2.74
C HIS A 143 -5.14 10.98 -4.03
N ALA A 144 -4.64 10.30 -5.07
CA ALA A 144 -5.34 10.20 -6.35
C ALA A 144 -6.62 9.34 -6.24
N ALA A 145 -6.57 8.28 -5.43
CA ALA A 145 -7.73 7.45 -5.13
C ALA A 145 -8.83 8.27 -4.45
N MET A 146 -8.51 9.03 -3.40
CA MET A 146 -9.47 9.89 -2.68
C MET A 146 -10.09 10.95 -3.59
N VAL A 147 -9.26 11.64 -4.38
CA VAL A 147 -9.73 12.61 -5.38
C VAL A 147 -10.76 11.99 -6.31
N ARG A 148 -10.48 10.77 -6.80
CA ARG A 148 -11.37 10.10 -7.76
C ARG A 148 -12.63 9.54 -7.11
N LEU A 149 -12.49 8.86 -5.97
CA LEU A 149 -13.58 8.20 -5.25
C LEU A 149 -14.58 9.21 -4.69
N PHE A 150 -14.09 10.30 -4.10
CA PHE A 150 -14.93 11.31 -3.45
C PHE A 150 -15.20 12.54 -4.32
N ARG A 151 -14.74 12.52 -5.59
CA ARG A 151 -14.88 13.64 -6.55
C ARG A 151 -14.37 14.96 -5.97
N LEU A 152 -13.25 14.92 -5.27
CA LEU A 152 -12.70 16.11 -4.62
C LEU A 152 -12.08 17.06 -5.66
N PRO A 153 -12.18 18.38 -5.45
CA PRO A 153 -11.50 19.35 -6.31
C PRO A 153 -9.97 19.35 -6.10
N ARG A 154 -9.47 18.78 -5.00
CA ARG A 154 -8.06 18.62 -4.63
C ARG A 154 -7.88 17.59 -3.51
N ILE A 155 -6.65 17.22 -3.19
CA ILE A 155 -6.35 16.35 -2.04
C ILE A 155 -6.88 16.91 -0.72
N LEU A 156 -7.13 16.01 0.23
CA LEU A 156 -7.25 16.36 1.64
C LEU A 156 -5.85 16.50 2.23
N GLU A 157 -5.49 17.69 2.67
CA GLU A 157 -4.20 17.93 3.30
C GLU A 157 -4.27 17.46 4.77
N TYR A 158 -3.45 16.47 5.12
CA TYR A 158 -3.44 15.90 6.48
C TYR A 158 -2.07 16.01 7.17
N LYS A 159 -0.98 16.24 6.41
CA LYS A 159 0.35 16.41 6.99
C LYS A 159 0.43 17.76 7.69
N ALA A 160 0.57 17.73 9.01
CA ALA A 160 0.86 18.90 9.82
C ALA A 160 2.09 19.61 9.24
N ARG A 161 1.92 20.87 8.85
CA ARG A 161 3.02 21.77 8.50
C ARG A 161 3.08 22.82 9.58
N SER A 162 4.27 23.11 10.09
CA SER A 162 4.45 24.24 11.01
C SER A 162 3.90 25.52 10.35
N GLY A 163 3.02 26.24 11.05
CA GLY A 163 2.45 27.50 10.57
C GLY A 163 1.16 27.43 9.75
N ARG A 164 0.38 26.35 9.87
CA ARG A 164 -1.02 26.28 9.39
C ARG A 164 -1.96 25.95 10.53
#